data_AF-A0A5K7XEF5-F1
#
_entry.id   AF-A0A5K7XEF5-F1
#
_cell.length_a   1.000
_cell.length_b   1.000
_cell.length_c   1.000
_cell.angle_alpha   90.00
_cell.angle_beta   90.00
_cell.angle_gamma   90.00
#
_symmetry.space_group_name_H-M   'P 1'
#
loop_
_entity.id
_entity.type
_entity.pdbx_description
1 polymer ?
#
loop_
_entity_poly.entity_id
_entity_poly.type
_entity_poly.pdbx_seq_one_letter_code
_entity_poly.pdbx_strand_id
1 'polypeptide(L)'
;MPTLISQPGELLPGELYEDCRFHPCLCIEGNSPEDLDGVYGVSLVDGTPSGCSISNCGIRKLTLQEAVHWKYHGPRDHAVDDHWWERWPQVDATPRE
;
A
#
# COMPACT_ATOMS: atom_id res chain seq x y z
N MET A 1 8.71 0.16 11.87
CA MET A 1 8.66 1.47 11.18
C MET A 1 8.97 1.12 9.75
N PRO A 2 8.11 1.51 8.79
CA PRO A 2 8.29 1.18 7.38
C PRO A 2 9.65 1.62 6.87
N THR A 3 10.24 0.84 5.96
CA THR A 3 11.55 1.15 5.37
C THR A 3 11.35 1.94 4.09
N LEU A 4 11.94 3.14 3.99
CA LEU A 4 11.89 3.92 2.75
C LEU A 4 12.56 3.14 1.61
N ILE A 5 11.90 3.10 0.45
CA ILE A 5 12.46 2.61 -0.80
C ILE A 5 12.98 3.81 -1.57
N SER A 6 14.24 3.75 -1.98
CA SER A 6 14.95 4.87 -2.61
C SER A 6 15.57 4.52 -3.95
N GLN A 7 15.63 3.22 -4.30
CA GLN A 7 16.22 2.76 -5.55
C GLN A 7 15.34 1.74 -6.27
N PRO A 8 15.33 1.78 -7.62
CA PRO A 8 14.82 0.71 -8.45
C PRO A 8 15.34 -0.67 -8.02
N GLY A 9 14.43 -1.65 -7.94
CA GLY A 9 14.75 -3.04 -7.59
C GLY A 9 14.78 -3.36 -6.09
N GLU A 10 14.63 -2.38 -5.20
CA GLU A 10 14.48 -2.62 -3.75
C GLU A 10 13.09 -3.17 -3.37
N LEU A 11 12.11 -3.01 -4.28
CA LEU A 11 10.76 -3.57 -4.18
C LEU A 11 10.52 -4.50 -5.37
N LEU A 12 10.17 -5.74 -5.06
CA LEU A 12 9.93 -6.80 -6.03
C LEU A 12 8.47 -7.26 -6.01
N PRO A 13 7.98 -7.88 -7.11
CA PRO A 13 6.67 -8.52 -7.12
C PRO A 13 6.48 -9.50 -5.96
N GLY A 14 5.31 -9.45 -5.31
CA GLY A 14 4.96 -10.24 -4.13
C GLY A 14 5.27 -9.56 -2.80
N GLU A 15 6.01 -8.45 -2.79
CA GLU A 15 6.30 -7.69 -1.59
C GLU A 15 5.21 -6.65 -1.27
N LEU A 16 5.19 -6.21 -0.03
CA LEU A 16 4.20 -5.26 0.48
C LEU A 16 4.81 -3.87 0.60
N TYR A 17 4.04 -2.86 0.21
CA TYR A 17 4.49 -1.47 0.26
C TYR A 17 3.33 -0.54 0.59
N GLU A 18 3.67 0.66 1.04
CA GLU A 18 2.74 1.77 1.19
C GLU A 18 2.83 2.67 -0.05
N ASP A 19 1.70 2.92 -0.70
CA ASP A 19 1.63 3.83 -1.85
C ASP A 19 1.47 5.31 -1.43
N CYS A 20 1.44 6.23 -2.39
CA CYS A 20 1.30 7.66 -2.12
C CYS A 20 -0.06 8.07 -1.52
N ARG A 21 -1.04 7.17 -1.46
CA ARG A 21 -2.31 7.35 -0.74
C ARG A 21 -2.23 6.79 0.68
N PHE A 22 -1.06 6.34 1.11
CA PHE A 22 -0.81 5.65 2.37
C PHE A 22 -1.53 4.29 2.48
N HIS A 23 -2.02 3.75 1.36
CA HIS A 23 -2.63 2.43 1.34
C HIS A 23 -1.55 1.35 1.43
N PRO A 24 -1.75 0.28 2.22
CA PRO A 24 -0.95 -0.92 2.08
C PRO A 24 -1.31 -1.62 0.76
N CYS A 25 -0.31 -1.94 -0.04
CA CYS A 25 -0.44 -2.49 -1.39
C CYS A 25 0.43 -3.74 -1.55
N LEU A 26 -0.03 -4.67 -2.40
CA LEU A 26 0.76 -5.77 -2.92
C LEU A 26 1.44 -5.33 -4.21
N CYS A 27 2.77 -5.41 -4.27
CA CYS A 27 3.53 -5.17 -5.49
C CYS A 27 3.26 -6.31 -6.49
N ILE A 28 2.86 -5.97 -7.70
CA ILE A 28 2.69 -6.92 -8.81
C ILE A 28 3.78 -6.75 -9.87
N GLU A 29 4.36 -5.55 -9.96
CA GLU A 29 5.42 -5.21 -10.90
C GLU A 29 6.28 -4.07 -10.33
N GLY A 30 7.59 -4.17 -10.52
CA GLY A 30 8.54 -3.13 -10.20
C GLY A 30 9.87 -3.40 -10.89
N ASN A 31 10.64 -2.34 -11.16
CA ASN A 31 11.93 -2.42 -11.86
C ASN A 31 11.82 -3.11 -13.24
N SER A 32 10.79 -2.75 -14.01
CA SER A 32 10.63 -3.28 -15.37
C SER A 32 11.60 -2.59 -16.34
N PRO A 33 12.02 -3.24 -17.44
CA PRO A 33 12.93 -2.62 -18.42
C PRO A 33 12.35 -1.37 -19.10
N GLU A 34 11.03 -1.25 -19.14
CA GLU A 34 10.30 -0.14 -19.74
C GLU A 34 10.01 1.01 -18.76
N ASP A 35 9.92 0.71 -17.47
CA ASP A 35 9.79 1.69 -16.39
C ASP A 35 10.55 1.24 -15.14
N LEU A 36 11.83 1.64 -15.07
CA LEU A 36 12.69 1.30 -13.94
C LEU A 36 12.26 1.99 -12.63
N ASP A 37 11.61 3.14 -12.71
CA ASP A 37 11.17 3.92 -11.55
C ASP A 37 9.74 3.59 -11.11
N GLY A 38 8.97 2.98 -12.01
CA GLY A 38 7.61 2.53 -11.79
C GLY A 38 7.50 1.35 -10.83
N VAL A 39 6.51 1.45 -9.95
CA VAL A 39 6.00 0.37 -9.11
C VAL A 39 4.49 0.31 -9.31
N TYR A 40 4.00 -0.88 -9.62
CA TYR A 40 2.58 -1.15 -9.76
C TYR A 40 2.14 -2.20 -8.77
N GLY A 41 0.93 -2.04 -8.26
CA GLY A 41 0.39 -2.89 -7.24
C GLY A 41 -1.11 -2.86 -7.13
N VAL A 42 -1.61 -3.55 -6.11
CA VAL A 42 -3.02 -3.62 -5.77
C VAL A 42 -3.19 -3.23 -4.31
N SER A 43 -4.05 -2.24 -4.06
CA SER A 43 -4.43 -1.80 -2.72
C SER A 43 -5.09 -2.95 -1.94
N LEU A 44 -4.58 -3.25 -0.75
CA LEU A 44 -5.14 -4.25 0.15
C LEU A 44 -6.37 -3.75 0.92
N VAL A 45 -6.67 -2.46 0.82
CA VAL A 45 -7.84 -1.81 1.40
C VAL A 45 -9.10 -2.17 0.60
N ASP A 46 -9.04 -1.98 -0.72
CA ASP A 46 -10.21 -1.97 -1.60
C ASP A 46 -10.01 -2.67 -2.95
N GLY A 47 -8.82 -3.20 -3.23
CA GLY A 47 -8.50 -3.87 -4.49
C GLY A 47 -8.23 -2.94 -5.67
N THR A 48 -8.15 -1.61 -5.46
CA THR A 48 -7.85 -0.68 -6.54
C THR A 48 -6.41 -0.83 -7.04
N PRO A 49 -6.15 -0.73 -8.35
CA PRO A 49 -4.80 -0.64 -8.88
C PRO A 49 -4.07 0.57 -8.27
N SER A 50 -2.77 0.39 -8.02
CA SER A 50 -1.85 1.40 -7.51
C SER A 50 -0.70 1.52 -8.49
N GLY A 51 -0.28 2.76 -8.78
CA GLY A 51 0.89 3.08 -9.59
C GLY A 51 1.64 4.22 -8.92
N CYS A 52 2.93 4.02 -8.65
CA CYS A 52 3.79 4.99 -7.99
C CYS A 52 5.18 5.02 -8.61
N SER A 53 5.88 6.11 -8.38
CA SER A 53 7.29 6.31 -8.74
C SER A 53 8.14 6.16 -7.49
N ILE A 54 9.18 5.34 -7.54
CA ILE A 54 10.13 5.17 -6.42
C ILE A 54 10.73 6.53 -6.04
N SER A 55 11.15 7.29 -7.04
CA SER A 55 11.84 8.57 -6.83
C SER A 55 10.92 9.71 -6.33
N ASN A 56 9.62 9.67 -6.63
CA ASN A 56 8.72 10.82 -6.39
C ASN A 56 7.61 10.56 -5.37
N CYS A 57 7.27 9.30 -5.07
CA CYS A 57 6.12 8.97 -4.20
C CYS A 57 6.51 8.66 -2.74
N GLY A 58 7.81 8.57 -2.42
CA GLY A 58 8.27 8.25 -1.07
C GLY A 58 7.79 6.87 -0.60
N ILE A 59 7.78 5.90 -1.51
CA ILE A 59 7.26 4.55 -1.28
C ILE A 59 7.99 3.89 -0.10
N ARG A 60 7.25 3.18 0.76
CA ARG A 60 7.83 2.51 1.93
C ARG A 60 7.50 1.03 1.91
N LYS A 61 8.51 0.18 2.09
CA LYS A 61 8.35 -1.26 2.23
C LYS A 61 7.71 -1.57 3.57
N LEU A 62 6.71 -2.44 3.54
CA LEU A 62 5.97 -2.88 4.71
C LEU A 62 6.29 -4.33 5.02
N THR A 63 6.38 -4.65 6.31
CA THR A 63 6.21 -6.03 6.77
C THR A 63 4.74 -6.45 6.67
N LEU A 64 4.46 -7.75 6.69
CA LEU A 64 3.08 -8.25 6.75
C LEU A 64 2.31 -7.68 7.95
N GLN A 65 2.96 -7.57 9.10
CA GLN A 65 2.34 -7.02 10.31
C GLN A 65 1.97 -5.54 10.14
N GLU A 66 2.84 -4.74 9.52
CA GLU A 66 2.56 -3.33 9.23
C GLU A 66 1.43 -3.19 8.21
N ALA A 67 1.45 -3.97 7.12
CA ALA A 67 0.39 -3.93 6.10
C ALA A 67 -0.99 -4.30 6.68
N VAL A 68 -1.06 -5.35 7.51
CA VAL A 68 -2.30 -5.72 8.21
C VAL A 68 -2.74 -4.61 9.14
N HIS A 69 -1.82 -4.01 9.89
CA HIS A 69 -2.18 -2.89 10.76
C HIS A 69 -2.72 -1.70 9.95
N TRP A 70 -2.05 -1.30 8.87
CA TRP A 70 -2.43 -0.14 8.05
C TRP A 70 -3.80 -0.33 7.41
N LYS A 71 -4.11 -1.58 7.02
CA LYS A 71 -5.42 -1.93 6.46
C LYS A 71 -6.56 -1.65 7.43
N TYR A 72 -6.37 -1.97 8.71
CA TYR A 72 -7.44 -1.95 9.71
C TYR A 72 -7.40 -0.76 10.67
N HIS A 73 -6.29 -0.04 10.73
CA HIS A 73 -6.07 1.02 11.72
C HIS A 73 -5.36 2.25 11.15
N GLY A 74 -5.02 2.24 9.87
CA GLY A 74 -4.27 3.31 9.23
C GLY A 74 -2.78 3.35 9.60
N PRO A 75 -2.04 4.28 8.97
CA PRO A 75 -0.65 4.53 9.32
C PRO A 75 -0.50 5.13 10.71
N ARG A 76 0.45 4.62 11.50
CA ARG A 76 0.74 5.14 12.85
C ARG A 76 1.64 6.36 12.86
N ASP A 77 2.34 6.60 11.76
CA ASP A 77 3.43 7.57 11.68
C ASP A 77 3.08 8.81 10.85
N HIS A 78 1.91 8.83 10.21
CA HIS A 78 1.40 9.97 9.46
C HIS A 78 -0.07 10.20 9.79
N ALA A 79 -0.44 11.47 9.93
CA ALA A 79 -1.83 11.86 9.82
C ALA A 79 -2.19 11.92 8.33
N VAL A 80 -3.26 11.26 7.93
CA VAL A 80 -3.75 11.23 6.55
C VAL A 80 -5.20 11.69 6.54
N ASP A 81 -5.59 12.48 5.54
CA ASP A 81 -6.93 13.05 5.50
C ASP A 81 -8.01 11.99 5.18
N ASP A 82 -7.66 10.97 4.42
CA ASP A 82 -8.56 9.85 4.11
C ASP A 82 -8.41 8.72 5.13
N HIS A 83 -9.33 8.64 6.10
CA HIS A 83 -9.36 7.57 7.10
C HIS A 83 -10.07 6.31 6.60
N TRP A 84 -9.55 5.65 5.56
CA TRP A 84 -10.20 4.46 4.97
C TRP A 84 -10.46 3.35 6.00
N TRP A 85 -9.64 3.24 7.05
CA TRP A 85 -9.79 2.22 8.08
C TRP A 85 -11.05 2.40 8.93
N GLU A 86 -11.61 3.61 9.03
CA GLU A 86 -12.91 3.84 9.67
C GLU A 86 -14.07 3.25 8.86
N ARG A 87 -13.81 2.92 7.58
CA ARG A 87 -14.73 2.20 6.71
C ARG A 87 -14.69 0.68 6.97
N TRP A 88 -13.88 0.15 7.90
CA TRP A 88 -13.80 -1.30 8.11
C TRP A 88 -13.96 -1.74 9.58
N PRO A 89 -14.74 -2.80 9.87
CA PRO A 89 -15.69 -3.42 8.96
C PRO A 89 -16.91 -2.50 8.79
N GLN A 90 -17.25 -2.10 7.55
CA GLN A 90 -18.65 -1.79 7.24
C GLN A 90 -19.39 -3.13 7.35
N VAL A 91 -19.78 -3.49 8.57
CA VAL A 91 -20.90 -4.38 8.74
C VAL A 91 -22.11 -3.64 8.17
N ASP A 92 -22.55 -4.04 6.98
CA ASP A 92 -23.98 -4.31 6.88
C ASP A 92 -24.27 -5.33 7.98
N ALA A 93 -24.58 -4.83 9.18
CA ALA A 93 -24.98 -5.61 10.35
C ALA A 93 -26.39 -6.19 10.17
N THR A 94 -26.83 -6.35 8.93
CA THR A 94 -28.08 -7.00 8.58
C THR A 94 -27.74 -8.42 8.13
N PRO A 95 -28.16 -9.45 8.90
CA PRO A 95 -28.10 -10.82 8.42
C PRO A 95 -28.78 -10.88 7.05
N ARG A 96 -28.10 -11.47 6.05
CA ARG A 96 -28.78 -11.86 4.83
C ARG A 96 -29.67 -13.05 5.19
N GLU A 97 -30.99 -12.83 5.14
CA GLU A 97 -32.02 -13.87 5.32
C GLU A 97 -31.93 -14.96 4.26
#